data_AF-A0A9I9CKD1-F1
#
_entry.id   AF-A0A9I9CKD1-F1
#
_cell.length_a   1.000
_cell.length_b   1.000
_cell.length_c   1.000
_cell.angle_alpha   90.00
_cell.angle_beta   90.00
_cell.angle_gamma   90.00
#
_symmetry.space_group_name_H-M   'P 1'
#
loop_
_entity.id
_entity.type
_entity.pdbx_description
1 polymer ?
#
loop_
_entity_poly.entity_id
_entity_poly.type
_entity_poly.pdbx_seq_one_letter_code
_entity_poly.pdbx_strand_id
1 'polypeptide(L)' 'MAPEICNDEIFDRSIDSFSFGLILYEMVEGIQPFHRKPSEEVAKAICVEGKRPLFKIKSKIYPPDIKE' A
#
# COMPACT_ATOMS: atom_id res chain seq x y z
N MET A 1 -6.28 4.99 2.36
CA MET A 1 -6.48 5.30 3.78
C MET A 1 -6.26 4.03 4.58
N ALA A 2 -5.84 4.12 5.85
CA ALA A 2 -5.72 2.93 6.69
C ALA A 2 -7.11 2.31 6.93
N PRO A 3 -7.24 0.97 6.96
CA PRO A 3 -8.52 0.28 7.14
C PRO A 3 -9.33 0.76 8.35
N GLU A 4 -8.66 0.96 9.48
CA GLU A 4 -9.25 1.42 10.75
C GLU A 4 -9.89 2.82 10.62
N ILE A 5 -9.29 3.71 9.82
CA ILE A 5 -9.87 5.04 9.54
C ILE A 5 -11.09 4.90 8.63
N CYS A 6 -11.05 3.99 7.64
CA CYS A 6 -12.17 3.78 6.71
C CYS A 6 -13.41 3.24 7.41
N ASN A 7 -13.20 2.39 8.42
CA ASN A 7 -14.25 1.73 9.16
C ASN A 7 -14.77 2.58 10.34
N ASP A 8 -14.27 3.81 10.49
CA ASP A 8 -14.58 4.71 11.61
C ASP A 8 -14.30 4.04 12.97
N GLU A 9 -13.24 3.23 13.02
CA GLU A 9 -12.80 2.51 14.22
C GLU A 9 -11.87 3.40 15.07
N ILE A 10 -11.69 3.03 16.34
CA ILE A 10 -10.70 3.68 17.20
C ILE A 10 -9.31 3.36 16.64
N PHE A 11 -8.58 4.39 16.23
CA PHE A 11 -7.25 4.27 15.65
C PHE A 11 -6.19 4.96 16.52
N ASP A 12 -4.94 4.56 16.32
CA ASP A 12 -3.77 5.12 16.97
C ASP A 12 -2.67 5.43 15.94
N ARG A 13 -1.42 5.53 16.37
CA ARG A 13 -0.27 5.80 15.48
C ARG A 13 0.02 4.67 14.48
N SER A 14 -0.65 3.52 14.58
CA SER A 14 -0.51 2.44 13.59
C SER A 14 -0.95 2.86 12.18
N ILE A 15 -1.82 3.87 12.05
CA ILE A 15 -2.20 4.48 10.77
C ILE A 15 -0.99 5.06 10.01
N ASP A 16 0.00 5.56 10.76
CA ASP A 16 1.23 6.13 10.20
C ASP A 16 2.13 5.03 9.65
N SER A 17 2.13 3.86 10.31
CA SER A 17 2.85 2.68 9.80
C SER A 17 2.21 2.16 8.51
N PHE A 18 0.88 2.20 8.42
CA PHE A 18 0.17 1.83 7.20
C PHE A 18 0.50 2.79 6.04
N SER A 19 0.44 4.11 6.28
CA SER A 19 0.76 5.11 5.27
C SER A 19 2.23 5.06 4.84
N PHE A 20 3.16 4.85 5.79
CA PHE A 20 4.57 4.62 5.50
C PHE A 20 4.79 3.41 4.59
N GLY A 21 4.08 2.30 4.81
CA GLY A 21 4.14 1.13 3.93
C GLY A 21 3.70 1.41 2.49
N LEU A 22 2.70 2.27 2.29
CA LEU A 22 2.27 2.70 0.95
C LEU A 22 3.30 3.61 0.27
N ILE A 23 3.94 4.52 1.03
CA ILE A 23 5.04 5.35 0.53
C ILE A 23 6.22 4.46 0.10
N LEU A 24 6.61 3.50 0.94
CA LEU A 24 7.67 2.55 0.59
C LEU A 24 7.33 1.75 -0.68
N TYR A 25 6.09 1.27 -0.80
CA TYR A 25 5.64 0.61 -2.02
C TYR A 25 5.82 1.52 -3.24
N GLU A 26 5.40 2.79 -3.16
CA GLU A 26 5.52 3.74 -4.27
C GLU A 26 7.00 4.06 -4.60
N MET A 27 7.87 4.18 -3.60
CA MET A 27 9.31 4.37 -3.80
C MET A 27 9.96 3.17 -4.50
N VAL A 28 9.52 1.95 -4.19
CA VAL A 28 10.08 0.71 -4.71
C VAL A 28 9.52 0.38 -6.10
N GLU A 29 8.22 0.53 -6.30
CA GLU A 29 7.55 0.20 -7.56
C GLU A 29 7.52 1.38 -8.56
N GLY A 30 7.79 2.60 -8.09
CA GLY A 30 7.76 3.84 -8.89
C GLY A 30 6.36 4.24 -9.36
N ILE A 31 5.32 3.60 -8.81
CA ILE A 31 3.92 3.79 -9.20
C ILE A 31 3.03 3.82 -7.96
N GLN A 32 1.97 4.62 -8.04
CA GLN A 32 0.99 4.67 -6.97
C GLN A 32 0.36 3.28 -6.74
N PRO A 33 0.14 2.89 -5.47
CA PRO A 33 -0.67 1.73 -5.12
C PRO A 33 -2.00 1.75 -5.87
N PHE A 34 -2.34 0.63 -6.52
CA PHE A 34 -3.61 0.47 -7.25
C PHE A 34 -3.89 1.50 -8.37
N HIS A 35 -2.88 2.14 -8.97
CA HIS A 35 -3.01 3.19 -9.99
C HIS A 35 -3.96 2.93 -11.18
N ARG A 36 -4.40 1.69 -11.43
CA ARG A 36 -5.34 1.33 -12.51
C ARG A 36 -6.80 1.29 -12.07
N LYS A 37 -7.09 1.54 -10.79
CA LYS A 37 -8.41 1.43 -10.20
C LYS A 37 -8.93 2.80 -9.78
N PRO A 38 -10.24 3.06 -9.89
CA PRO A 38 -10.85 4.27 -9.32
C PRO A 38 -10.72 4.27 -7.79
N SER A 39 -10.69 5.47 -7.19
CA SER A 39 -10.46 5.67 -5.76
C SER A 39 -11.42 4.88 -4.87
N GLU A 40 -12.69 4.77 -5.26
CA GLU A 40 -13.72 4.00 -4.54
C GLU A 40 -13.39 2.51 -4.51
N GLU A 41 -12.93 1.94 -5.63
CA GLU A 41 -12.53 0.54 -5.70
C GLU A 41 -11.25 0.28 -4.90
N VAL A 42 -10.34 1.27 -4.85
CA VAL A 42 -9.14 1.20 -4.00
C VAL A 42 -9.53 1.21 -2.52
N ALA A 43 -10.44 2.10 -2.11
CA ALA A 43 -10.93 2.16 -0.75
C ALA A 43 -11.60 0.83 -0.35
N LYS A 44 -12.46 0.28 -1.21
CA LYS A 44 -13.07 -1.04 -0.99
C LYS A 44 -12.01 -2.15 -0.87
N ALA A 45 -11.03 -2.19 -1.78
CA ALA A 45 -9.99 -3.19 -1.77
C ALA A 45 -9.16 -3.16 -0.47
N ILE A 46 -8.81 -1.97 0.02
CA ILE A 46 -8.00 -1.82 1.23
C ILE A 46 -8.84 -2.04 2.50
N CYS A 47 -9.99 -1.36 2.59
CA CYS A 47 -10.72 -1.21 3.84
C CYS A 47 -11.73 -2.35 4.09
N VAL A 48 -12.29 -2.93 3.03
CA VAL A 48 -13.26 -4.04 3.13
C VAL A 48 -12.61 -5.37 2.83
N GLU A 49 -11.81 -5.46 1.76
CA GLU A 49 -11.23 -6.72 1.32
C GLU A 49 -9.86 -7.02 1.95
N GLY A 50 -9.28 -6.06 2.68
CA GLY A 50 -7.96 -6.20 3.32
C GLY A 50 -6.80 -6.42 2.33
N LYS A 51 -6.99 -6.09 1.05
CA LYS A 51 -5.98 -6.32 0.01
C LYS A 51 -4.82 -5.35 0.15
N ARG A 52 -3.61 -5.88 0.02
CA ARG A 52 -2.36 -5.11 -0.04
C ARG A 52 -1.89 -4.93 -1.48
N PRO A 53 -1.18 -3.84 -1.81
CA PRO A 53 -0.52 -3.70 -3.10
C PRO A 53 0.47 -4.85 -3.33
N LEU A 54 0.44 -5.45 -4.51
CA LEU A 54 1.36 -6.52 -4.88
C LEU A 54 2.60 -5.92 -5.53
N PHE A 55 3.79 -6.36 -5.12
CA PHE A 55 5.04 -6.05 -5.82
C PHE A 55 5.06 -6.75 -7.17
N LYS A 56 5.20 -5.98 -8.25
CA LYS A 56 5.18 -6.49 -9.64
C LYS A 56 6.56 -6.45 -10.25
N ILE A 57 7.45 -5.60 -9.75
CA ILE A 57 8.82 -5.53 -10.22
C ILE A 57 9.51 -6.85 -9.87
N LYS A 58 10.10 -7.47 -10.89
CA LYS A 58 10.89 -8.70 -10.68
C LYS A 58 12.07 -8.37 -9.77
N SER A 59 12.36 -9.25 -8.83
CA SER A 59 13.49 -9.13 -7.89
C SER A 59 14.83 -8.81 -8.56
N LYS A 60 15.02 -9.17 -9.84
CA LYS A 60 16.21 -8.84 -10.63
C LYS A 60 16.44 -7.33 -10.87
N ILE A 61 15.41 -6.49 -10.81
CA ILE A 61 15.47 -5.05 -11.14
C ILE A 61 15.77 -4.19 -9.90
N TYR A 62 15.56 -4.71 -8.70
CA TYR A 62 15.97 -3.98 -7.50
C TYR A 62 17.48 -3.75 -7.49
N PRO A 63 17.95 -2.63 -6.92
CA PRO A 63 19.37 -2.43 -6.67
C PRO A 63 19.95 -3.66 -5.98
N PRO A 64 21.15 -4.12 -6.38
CA PRO A 64 21.77 -5.29 -5.76
C PRO A 64 21.89 -5.15 -4.24
N ASP A 65 22.05 -3.93 -3.71
CA ASP A 65 22.11 -3.63 -2.28
C ASP A 65 20.79 -3.87 -1.52
N ILE A 66 19.67 -4.05 -2.25
CA ILE A 66 18.32 -4.28 -1.71
C ILE A 66 17.86 -5.72 -1.97
N LYS A 67 18.62 -6.51 -2.74
CA LYS A 67 18.34 -7.94 -2.90
C LYS A 67 18.86 -8.67 -1.67
N GLU A 68 17.96 -9.36 -0.98
CA GLU A 68 18.29 -10.30 0.10
C GLU A 68 19.32 -11.34 -0.36
#